data_AF-A0A8S3W9Q7-F1
#
_entry.id   AF-A0A8S3W9Q7-F1
#
_cell.length_a   1.000
_cell.length_b   1.000
_cell.length_c   1.000
_cell.angle_alpha   90.00
_cell.angle_beta   90.00
_cell.angle_gamma   90.00
#
_symmetry.space_group_name_H-M   'P 1'
#
loop_
_entity.id
_entity.type
_entity.pdbx_description
1 polymer ?
#
loop_
_entity_poly.entity_id
_entity_poly.type
_entity_poly.pdbx_seq_one_letter_code
_entity_poly.pdbx_strand_id
1 'polypeptide(L)'
;MRIDDNCNDCNRLSEIQQFYNGKNVLITGATGFLGKILVEKLLRCCPGVENLYLLVRQKRGKDIYTRIEEIFEDPVFNRLKDEVPKFRHKVVVIPADCEAAGLGLTLSDRQMLTEKVNIIFHSAATVKFDEHLRAALVTNVRAPLHLLRLARDMKDLKVLMHISTAYSNSHLSRIEEKFYPCEADCEHLQNTIDKLTDSEIDKLLPTILGEWPNTYTFTKALAEKELRLNSGNVPLGIFRPAIVISTAKEPLKCWLDNMYGPTGVAVGSATGMLRTMQCDENVTADLVPVDFVVNCLMASALNVHKAYSSSSPPPEPPIFNYVSSVENPITWGDFMKLNLARIDQEPFANAVWYISLTLTKYAIMNQIYIFFLHIIPAALVDGLAVCVGKKPKMLKVYSKIHKFSSVISYFCTREIKFSNQRTRELWQQTSDTDKQIFPFSMREIDWRDYFNDYLVGIRRYLFKESDDTLPRARIKWRRLYYLHQIVRIIFFTFALYAVWSILALIC
;
A
#
# COMPACT_ATOMS: atom_id res chain seq x y z
N MET A 1 16.00 -35.97 -20.18
CA MET A 1 16.08 -35.90 -21.65
C MET A 1 17.03 -34.75 -21.97
N ARG A 2 18.00 -34.99 -22.85
CA ARG A 2 19.23 -34.20 -23.04
C ARG A 2 18.95 -32.70 -23.24
N ILE A 3 19.74 -31.88 -22.55
CA ILE A 3 19.89 -30.45 -22.83
C ILE A 3 20.75 -30.39 -24.08
N ASP A 4 20.17 -30.00 -25.20
CA ASP A 4 20.90 -29.73 -26.42
C ASP A 4 21.61 -28.36 -26.30
N ASP A 5 22.93 -28.41 -26.45
CA ASP A 5 23.86 -27.29 -26.49
C ASP A 5 23.67 -26.44 -27.77
N ASN A 6 22.71 -25.50 -27.74
CA ASN A 6 22.64 -24.43 -28.74
C ASN A 6 21.89 -23.21 -28.19
N CYS A 7 22.60 -22.26 -27.56
CA CYS A 7 22.05 -20.91 -27.42
C CYS A 7 23.14 -19.86 -27.16
N ASN A 8 23.55 -19.17 -28.23
CA ASN A 8 24.26 -17.88 -28.16
C ASN A 8 23.37 -16.72 -27.63
N ASP A 9 22.19 -16.98 -27.05
CA ASP A 9 21.25 -15.94 -26.57
C ASP A 9 21.38 -15.58 -25.07
N CYS A 10 22.24 -16.23 -24.28
CA CYS A 10 22.36 -15.94 -22.83
C CYS A 10 22.90 -14.54 -22.48
N ASN A 11 23.29 -13.71 -23.45
CA ASN A 11 23.92 -12.40 -23.22
C ASN A 11 23.11 -11.18 -23.69
N ARG A 12 21.89 -11.34 -24.21
CA ARG A 12 21.10 -10.21 -24.72
C ARG A 12 20.13 -9.69 -23.66
N LEU A 13 20.42 -8.51 -23.10
CA LEU A 13 19.49 -7.80 -22.21
C LEU A 13 18.15 -7.58 -22.90
N SER A 14 17.05 -7.74 -22.17
CA SER A 14 15.69 -7.39 -22.64
C SER A 14 15.53 -5.88 -22.83
N GLU A 15 14.43 -5.41 -23.42
CA GLU A 15 14.27 -3.99 -23.72
C GLU A 15 14.21 -3.12 -22.46
N ILE A 16 13.49 -3.59 -21.43
CA ILE A 16 13.43 -2.90 -20.14
C ILE A 16 14.83 -2.91 -19.50
N GLN A 17 15.55 -4.04 -19.52
CA GLN A 17 16.91 -4.10 -18.99
C GLN A 17 17.88 -3.16 -19.71
N GLN A 18 17.78 -3.05 -21.04
CA GLN A 18 18.59 -2.13 -21.85
C GLN A 18 18.32 -0.66 -21.48
N PHE A 19 17.07 -0.30 -21.21
CA PHE A 19 16.72 1.05 -20.77
C PHE A 19 17.43 1.46 -19.47
N TYR A 20 17.55 0.52 -18.53
CA TYR A 20 18.26 0.73 -17.26
C TYR A 20 19.78 0.52 -17.34
N ASN A 21 20.29 0.00 -18.46
CA ASN A 21 21.72 -0.28 -18.63
C ASN A 21 22.55 1.02 -18.65
N GLY A 22 23.59 1.08 -17.81
CA GLY A 22 24.43 2.25 -17.60
C GLY A 22 23.70 3.45 -16.97
N LYS A 23 22.50 3.26 -16.41
CA LYS A 23 21.70 4.36 -15.83
C LYS A 23 21.86 4.46 -14.33
N ASN A 24 21.82 5.70 -13.86
CA ASN A 24 21.73 6.06 -12.46
C ASN A 24 20.27 6.35 -12.09
N VAL A 25 19.75 5.67 -11.07
CA VAL A 25 18.33 5.75 -10.67
C VAL A 25 18.23 6.37 -9.28
N LEU A 26 17.47 7.46 -9.14
CA LEU A 26 17.13 8.09 -7.88
C LEU A 26 15.78 7.59 -7.36
N ILE A 27 15.73 7.13 -6.12
CA ILE A 27 14.50 6.60 -5.50
C ILE A 27 14.21 7.36 -4.20
N THR A 28 13.06 8.02 -4.14
CA THR A 28 12.49 8.50 -2.87
C THR A 28 11.57 7.43 -2.29
N GLY A 29 11.49 7.33 -0.95
CA GLY A 29 10.66 6.32 -0.32
C GLY A 29 11.21 4.90 -0.43
N ALA A 30 12.50 4.74 -0.77
CA ALA A 30 13.18 3.44 -0.90
C ALA A 30 13.04 2.53 0.34
N THR A 31 12.90 3.14 1.52
CA THR A 31 12.73 2.41 2.79
C THR A 31 11.30 1.91 3.05
N GLY A 32 10.33 2.31 2.23
CA GLY A 32 8.92 1.92 2.37
C GLY A 32 8.61 0.62 1.63
N PHE A 33 7.38 0.12 1.81
CA PHE A 33 6.92 -1.17 1.28
C PHE A 33 7.16 -1.34 -0.24
N LEU A 34 6.63 -0.43 -1.06
CA LEU A 34 6.84 -0.43 -2.52
C LEU A 34 8.32 -0.19 -2.88
N GLY A 35 8.98 0.73 -2.17
CA GLY A 35 10.37 1.10 -2.41
C GLY A 35 11.36 -0.05 -2.23
N LYS A 36 11.15 -0.89 -1.21
CA LYS A 36 11.98 -2.09 -0.97
C LYS A 36 11.93 -3.05 -2.17
N ILE A 37 10.73 -3.31 -2.69
CA ILE A 37 10.54 -4.20 -3.85
C ILE A 37 11.14 -3.58 -5.12
N LEU A 38 10.99 -2.26 -5.32
CA LEU A 38 11.61 -1.56 -6.44
C LEU A 38 13.14 -1.63 -6.40
N VAL A 39 13.75 -1.41 -5.23
CA VAL A 39 15.20 -1.52 -5.05
C VAL A 39 15.66 -2.96 -5.29
N GLU A 40 14.97 -3.95 -4.72
CA GLU A 40 15.28 -5.36 -4.90
C GLU A 40 15.23 -5.76 -6.39
N LYS A 41 14.14 -5.39 -7.07
CA LYS A 41 13.90 -5.72 -8.46
C LYS A 41 14.91 -5.07 -9.40
N LEU A 42 15.23 -3.79 -9.20
CA LEU A 42 16.24 -3.09 -10.01
C LEU A 42 17.62 -3.71 -9.85
N LEU A 43 18.05 -4.03 -8.62
CA LEU A 43 19.37 -4.61 -8.37
C LEU A 43 19.50 -6.03 -8.89
N ARG A 44 18.45 -6.86 -8.76
CA ARG A 44 18.45 -8.26 -9.19
C ARG A 44 18.24 -8.42 -10.68
N CYS A 45 17.24 -7.73 -11.24
CA CYS A 45 16.80 -7.94 -12.62
C CYS A 45 17.37 -6.94 -13.63
N CYS A 46 18.04 -5.86 -13.20
CA CYS A 46 18.72 -4.93 -14.10
C CYS A 46 20.23 -4.87 -13.77
N PRO A 47 21.00 -5.91 -14.12
CA PRO A 47 22.43 -5.99 -13.80
C PRO A 47 23.26 -4.86 -14.44
N GLY A 48 22.71 -4.19 -15.46
CA GLY A 48 23.30 -3.02 -16.10
C GLY A 48 23.14 -1.71 -15.35
N VAL A 49 22.31 -1.61 -14.31
CA VAL A 49 22.17 -0.35 -13.53
C VAL A 49 23.53 0.02 -12.93
N GLU A 50 23.93 1.28 -13.12
CA GLU A 50 25.20 1.81 -12.64
C GLU A 50 25.13 2.06 -11.12
N ASN A 51 24.22 2.94 -10.69
CA ASN A 51 23.96 3.21 -9.27
C ASN A 51 22.48 3.43 -8.98
N LEU A 52 22.05 3.03 -7.78
CA LEU A 52 20.82 3.44 -7.12
C LEU A 52 21.14 4.49 -6.05
N TYR A 53 20.65 5.71 -6.25
CA TYR A 53 20.69 6.80 -5.28
C TYR A 53 19.43 6.75 -4.42
N LEU A 54 19.57 6.44 -3.13
CA LEU A 54 18.46 6.28 -2.21
C LEU A 54 18.35 7.50 -1.29
N LEU A 55 17.28 8.28 -1.43
CA LEU A 55 17.00 9.40 -0.54
C LEU A 55 16.38 8.89 0.76
N VAL A 56 17.10 9.04 1.87
CA VAL A 56 16.73 8.46 3.16
C VAL A 56 16.64 9.53 4.24
N ARG A 57 15.48 9.61 4.89
CA ARG A 57 15.28 10.49 6.05
C ARG A 57 16.08 9.99 7.25
N GLN A 58 16.77 10.90 7.94
CA GLN A 58 17.34 10.59 9.25
C GLN A 58 16.23 10.32 10.27
N LYS A 59 16.46 9.38 11.19
CA LYS A 59 15.58 9.12 12.33
C LYS A 59 16.33 9.43 13.62
N ARG A 60 15.60 9.89 14.65
CA ARG A 60 16.20 10.16 15.96
C ARG A 60 16.89 8.90 16.49
N GLY A 61 18.20 8.99 16.75
CA GLY A 61 19.01 7.92 17.31
C GLY A 61 19.46 6.83 16.32
N LYS A 62 19.27 6.99 15.01
CA LYS A 62 19.85 6.10 13.99
C LYS A 62 20.33 6.90 12.78
N ASP A 63 21.58 6.68 12.37
CA ASP A 63 22.10 7.24 11.13
C ASP A 63 21.49 6.53 9.90
N ILE A 64 21.67 7.12 8.72
CA ILE A 64 21.08 6.63 7.47
C ILE A 64 21.67 5.31 6.99
N TYR A 65 22.95 5.04 7.27
CA TYR A 65 23.64 3.84 6.80
C TYR A 65 23.19 2.63 7.60
N THR A 66 23.18 2.74 8.93
CA THR A 66 22.62 1.70 9.81
C THR A 66 21.17 1.38 9.41
N ARG A 67 20.36 2.39 9.11
CA ARG A 67 18.97 2.21 8.70
C ARG A 67 18.84 1.44 7.37
N ILE A 68 19.73 1.67 6.42
CA ILE A 68 19.71 0.97 5.13
C ILE A 68 20.21 -0.46 5.28
N GLU A 69 21.23 -0.71 6.10
CA GLU A 69 21.67 -2.08 6.38
C GLU A 69 20.57 -2.90 7.05
N GLU A 70 19.85 -2.33 8.04
CA GLU A 70 18.68 -2.99 8.64
C GLU A 70 17.59 -3.34 7.62
N ILE A 71 17.43 -2.54 6.56
CA ILE A 71 16.49 -2.82 5.48
C ILE A 71 16.97 -3.99 4.63
N PHE A 72 18.25 -4.04 4.30
CA PHE A 72 18.82 -5.15 3.54
C PHE A 72 18.88 -6.46 4.33
N GLU A 73 18.74 -6.44 5.66
CA GLU A 73 18.54 -7.64 6.49
C GLU A 73 17.09 -8.17 6.49
N ASP A 74 16.15 -7.47 5.88
CA ASP A 74 14.79 -7.98 5.67
C ASP A 74 14.82 -9.21 4.73
N PRO A 75 14.09 -10.31 5.03
CA PRO A 75 14.08 -11.52 4.21
C PRO A 75 13.82 -11.29 2.72
N VAL A 76 13.09 -10.21 2.36
CA VAL A 76 12.82 -9.85 0.97
C VAL A 76 14.08 -9.69 0.12
N PHE A 77 15.22 -9.33 0.74
CA PHE A 77 16.50 -9.17 0.05
C PHE A 77 17.37 -10.43 0.04
N ASN A 78 16.94 -11.55 0.66
CA ASN A 78 17.74 -12.78 0.71
C ASN A 78 18.09 -13.29 -0.68
N ARG A 79 17.10 -13.34 -1.58
CA ARG A 79 17.32 -13.75 -2.97
C ARG A 79 18.31 -12.83 -3.70
N LEU A 80 18.23 -11.52 -3.48
CA LEU A 80 19.18 -10.56 -4.03
C LEU A 80 20.60 -10.79 -3.49
N LYS A 81 20.75 -11.08 -2.18
CA LYS A 81 22.05 -11.40 -1.57
C LYS A 81 22.69 -12.63 -2.22
N ASP A 82 21.88 -13.64 -2.53
CA ASP A 82 22.35 -14.88 -3.14
C ASP A 82 22.71 -14.69 -4.63
N GLU A 83 21.84 -14.03 -5.40
CA GLU A 83 22.03 -13.85 -6.85
C GLU A 83 23.02 -12.73 -7.21
N VAL A 84 23.12 -11.68 -6.38
CA VAL A 84 23.98 -10.51 -6.63
C VAL A 84 24.74 -10.10 -5.35
N PRO A 85 25.73 -10.90 -4.87
CA PRO A 85 26.35 -10.69 -3.56
C PRO A 85 26.99 -9.30 -3.33
N LYS A 86 27.42 -8.63 -4.41
CA LYS A 86 28.05 -7.29 -4.39
C LYS A 86 27.08 -6.15 -4.70
N PHE A 87 25.76 -6.36 -4.62
CA PHE A 87 24.76 -5.34 -4.99
C PHE A 87 24.98 -4.00 -4.26
N ARG A 88 25.49 -4.04 -3.02
CA ARG A 88 25.78 -2.86 -2.19
C ARG A 88 26.70 -1.84 -2.86
N HIS A 89 27.60 -2.29 -3.73
CA HIS A 89 28.52 -1.40 -4.46
C HIS A 89 27.79 -0.44 -5.41
N LYS A 90 26.55 -0.77 -5.79
CA LYS A 90 25.71 0.06 -6.64
C LYS A 90 24.81 0.99 -5.83
N VAL A 91 24.82 0.95 -4.50
CA VAL A 91 23.89 1.71 -3.67
C VAL A 91 24.60 2.93 -3.08
N VAL A 92 24.07 4.11 -3.37
CA VAL A 92 24.53 5.39 -2.81
C VAL A 92 23.40 5.95 -1.93
N VAL A 93 23.61 5.99 -0.62
CA VAL A 93 22.62 6.50 0.34
C VAL A 93 22.86 7.98 0.56
N ILE A 94 21.83 8.81 0.37
CA ILE A 94 21.90 10.26 0.55
C ILE A 94 20.92 10.68 1.63
N PRO A 95 21.35 11.44 2.66
CA PRO A 95 20.45 12.03 3.62
C PRO A 95 19.56 13.05 2.91
N ALA A 96 18.25 12.90 3.05
CA ALA A 96 17.29 13.85 2.50
C ALA A 96 16.04 13.91 3.36
N ASP A 97 15.43 15.08 3.40
CA ASP A 97 14.16 15.31 4.05
C ASP A 97 13.20 16.01 3.09
N CYS A 98 12.15 15.31 2.67
CA CYS A 98 11.09 15.85 1.84
C CYS A 98 10.38 17.05 2.48
N GLU A 99 10.46 17.19 3.81
CA GLU A 99 9.88 18.31 4.56
C GLU A 99 10.77 19.57 4.52
N ALA A 100 12.06 19.42 4.22
CA ALA A 100 13.01 20.52 4.17
C ALA A 100 13.04 21.23 2.80
N ALA A 101 13.44 22.50 2.82
CA ALA A 101 13.72 23.25 1.60
C ALA A 101 14.79 22.53 0.77
N GLY A 102 14.59 22.45 -0.55
CA GLY A 102 15.52 21.75 -1.43
C GLY A 102 15.72 20.25 -1.12
N LEU A 103 14.73 19.61 -0.47
CA LEU A 103 14.78 18.21 0.00
C LEU A 103 15.85 17.97 1.09
N GLY A 104 16.38 19.02 1.72
CA GLY A 104 17.44 18.92 2.73
C GLY A 104 18.78 18.45 2.16
N LEU A 105 18.99 18.53 0.84
CA LEU A 105 20.21 18.12 0.17
C LEU A 105 21.33 19.14 0.41
N THR A 106 22.56 18.65 0.56
CA THR A 106 23.74 19.52 0.49
C THR A 106 23.97 20.00 -0.95
N LEU A 107 24.74 21.08 -1.13
CA LEU A 107 25.11 21.55 -2.48
C LEU A 107 25.86 20.47 -3.27
N SER A 108 26.72 19.70 -2.60
CA SER A 108 27.49 18.60 -3.22
C SER A 108 26.57 17.46 -3.65
N ASP A 109 25.64 17.03 -2.80
CA ASP A 109 24.67 15.98 -3.15
C ASP A 109 23.78 16.42 -4.31
N ARG A 110 23.29 17.67 -4.27
CA ARG A 110 22.51 18.25 -5.34
C ARG A 110 23.27 18.22 -6.65
N GLN A 111 24.52 18.69 -6.66
CA GLN A 111 25.36 18.68 -7.86
C GLN A 111 25.55 17.26 -8.39
N MET A 112 25.93 16.31 -7.54
CA MET A 112 26.09 14.90 -7.90
C MET A 112 24.81 14.34 -8.54
N LEU A 113 23.64 14.59 -7.95
CA LEU A 113 22.36 14.13 -8.48
C LEU A 113 22.06 14.77 -9.84
N THR A 114 22.27 16.08 -9.98
CA THR A 114 22.04 16.79 -11.26
C THR A 114 22.97 16.35 -12.40
N GLU A 115 24.18 15.91 -12.07
CA GLU A 115 25.16 15.45 -13.06
C GLU A 115 24.97 14.00 -13.48
N LYS A 116 24.57 13.12 -12.55
CA LYS A 116 24.62 11.68 -12.77
C LYS A 116 23.27 11.02 -12.98
N VAL A 117 22.19 11.50 -12.35
CA VAL A 117 20.90 10.79 -12.35
C VAL A 117 20.20 10.88 -13.70
N ASN A 118 19.68 9.74 -14.14
CA ASN A 118 18.94 9.60 -15.39
C ASN A 118 17.47 9.28 -15.17
N ILE A 119 17.12 8.58 -14.09
CA ILE A 119 15.76 8.09 -13.85
C ILE A 119 15.38 8.40 -12.42
N ILE A 120 14.17 8.93 -12.20
CA ILE A 120 13.67 9.21 -10.86
C ILE A 120 12.38 8.43 -10.61
N PHE A 121 12.31 7.71 -9.50
CA PHE A 121 11.09 7.16 -8.95
C PHE A 121 10.73 7.87 -7.64
N HIS A 122 9.62 8.61 -7.66
CA HIS A 122 9.12 9.30 -6.48
C HIS A 122 8.03 8.50 -5.79
N SER A 123 8.40 7.69 -4.81
CA SER A 123 7.48 6.88 -3.99
C SER A 123 7.23 7.44 -2.59
N ALA A 124 8.00 8.43 -2.15
CA ALA A 124 7.81 9.03 -0.82
C ALA A 124 6.44 9.73 -0.73
N ALA A 125 5.62 9.29 0.23
CA ALA A 125 4.32 9.88 0.54
C ALA A 125 3.91 9.51 1.97
N THR A 126 3.10 10.35 2.61
CA THR A 126 2.25 9.86 3.70
C THR A 126 1.02 9.20 3.11
N VAL A 127 0.80 7.94 3.48
CA VAL A 127 -0.31 7.10 2.99
C VAL A 127 -1.42 6.93 4.03
N LYS A 128 -1.32 7.65 5.16
CA LYS A 128 -2.33 7.61 6.20
C LYS A 128 -3.50 8.51 5.79
N PHE A 129 -4.70 7.94 5.79
CA PHE A 129 -5.91 8.67 5.45
C PHE A 129 -6.30 9.71 6.52
N ASP A 130 -5.79 9.57 7.75
CA ASP A 130 -6.02 10.47 8.89
C ASP A 130 -4.79 11.33 9.23
N GLU A 131 -3.84 11.48 8.30
CA GLU A 131 -2.71 12.41 8.51
C GLU A 131 -3.20 13.86 8.55
N HIS A 132 -2.61 14.67 9.43
CA HIS A 132 -2.94 16.09 9.52
C HIS A 132 -2.57 16.81 8.21
N LEU A 133 -3.47 17.69 7.74
CA LEU A 133 -3.37 18.31 6.42
C LEU A 133 -2.04 19.04 6.19
N ARG A 134 -1.51 19.73 7.22
CA ARG A 134 -0.21 20.40 7.15
C ARG A 134 0.91 19.44 6.74
N ALA A 135 1.01 18.28 7.41
CA ALA A 135 2.04 17.29 7.13
C ALA A 135 1.81 16.61 5.76
N ALA A 136 0.55 16.37 5.40
CA ALA A 136 0.18 15.80 4.11
C ALA A 136 0.53 16.71 2.94
N LEU A 137 0.29 18.03 3.01
CA LEU A 137 0.67 18.97 1.94
C LEU A 137 2.18 19.04 1.73
N VAL A 138 2.95 19.09 2.83
CA VAL A 138 4.41 19.10 2.76
C VAL A 138 4.92 17.84 2.05
N THR A 139 4.45 16.66 2.48
CA THR A 139 4.99 15.39 1.97
C THR A 139 4.43 15.02 0.60
N ASN A 140 3.13 15.16 0.39
CA ASN A 140 2.46 14.64 -0.80
C ASN A 140 2.38 15.65 -1.94
N VAL A 141 2.49 16.97 -1.69
CA VAL A 141 2.36 18.02 -2.72
C VAL A 141 3.66 18.79 -2.92
N ARG A 142 4.23 19.35 -1.84
CA ARG A 142 5.45 20.17 -1.95
C ARG A 142 6.69 19.36 -2.31
N ALA A 143 6.88 18.19 -1.70
CA ALA A 143 8.04 17.36 -1.98
C ALA A 143 8.14 16.89 -3.45
N PRO A 144 7.04 16.45 -4.12
CA PRO A 144 7.06 16.22 -5.57
C PRO A 144 7.46 17.46 -6.38
N LEU A 145 7.00 18.66 -6.00
CA LEU A 145 7.37 19.90 -6.69
C LEU A 145 8.84 20.27 -6.48
N HIS A 146 9.39 20.07 -5.29
CA HIS A 146 10.84 20.23 -5.04
C HIS A 146 11.66 19.25 -5.88
N LEU A 147 11.20 17.99 -5.98
CA LEU A 147 11.86 16.98 -6.81
C LEU A 147 11.75 17.29 -8.30
N LEU A 148 10.62 17.82 -8.75
CA LEU A 148 10.44 18.30 -10.12
C LEU A 148 11.40 19.44 -10.45
N ARG A 149 11.60 20.39 -9.51
CA ARG A 149 12.61 21.45 -9.66
C ARG A 149 14.03 20.88 -9.73
N LEU A 150 14.37 19.88 -8.92
CA LEU A 150 15.66 19.19 -9.01
C LEU A 150 15.83 18.47 -10.36
N ALA A 151 14.76 17.82 -10.84
CA ALA A 151 14.74 17.07 -12.09
C ALA A 151 15.00 17.97 -13.31
N ARG A 152 14.49 19.21 -13.30
CA ARG A 152 14.75 20.21 -14.36
C ARG A 152 16.24 20.56 -14.52
N ASP A 153 17.00 20.47 -13.43
CA ASP A 153 18.43 20.80 -13.43
C ASP A 153 19.30 19.59 -13.82
N MET A 154 18.70 18.41 -14.05
CA MET A 154 19.44 17.21 -14.42
C MET A 154 19.86 17.23 -15.89
N LYS A 155 21.13 16.97 -16.16
CA LYS A 155 21.71 17.08 -17.52
C LYS A 155 21.21 16.01 -18.50
N ASP A 156 20.91 14.81 -18.01
CA ASP A 156 20.49 13.66 -18.85
C ASP A 156 19.31 12.89 -18.25
N LEU A 157 18.28 13.61 -17.81
CA LEU A 157 17.06 13.00 -17.29
C LEU A 157 16.28 12.32 -18.42
N LYS A 158 16.00 11.03 -18.25
CA LYS A 158 15.19 10.20 -19.16
C LYS A 158 13.73 10.17 -18.75
N VAL A 159 13.46 10.08 -17.44
CA VAL A 159 12.09 10.03 -16.91
C VAL A 159 12.03 10.35 -15.41
N LEU A 160 10.99 11.06 -15.00
CA LEU A 160 10.53 11.20 -13.63
C LEU A 160 9.17 10.49 -13.50
N MET A 161 9.11 9.41 -12.72
CA MET A 161 7.87 8.71 -12.41
C MET A 161 7.37 9.13 -11.03
N HIS A 162 6.19 9.77 -10.98
CA HIS A 162 5.50 10.10 -9.75
C HIS A 162 4.45 9.04 -9.40
N ILE A 163 4.57 8.45 -8.21
CA ILE A 163 3.61 7.44 -7.73
C ILE A 163 2.48 8.14 -6.98
N SER A 164 1.31 8.19 -7.62
CA SER A 164 0.06 8.65 -7.04
C SER A 164 -0.75 7.45 -6.52
N THR A 165 -2.06 7.43 -6.72
CA THR A 165 -2.96 6.35 -6.36
C THR A 165 -4.17 6.36 -7.30
N ALA A 166 -4.72 5.18 -7.60
CA ALA A 166 -5.97 5.09 -8.38
C ALA A 166 -7.11 5.87 -7.71
N TYR A 167 -7.06 6.00 -6.38
CA TYR A 167 -8.07 6.67 -5.57
C TYR A 167 -7.88 8.19 -5.44
N SER A 168 -6.96 8.83 -6.19
CA SER A 168 -6.73 10.27 -6.07
C SER A 168 -8.00 11.07 -6.36
N ASN A 169 -8.87 10.55 -7.25
CA ASN A 169 -10.15 11.15 -7.60
C ASN A 169 -11.34 10.32 -7.10
N SER A 170 -11.22 9.67 -5.93
CA SER A 170 -12.21 8.73 -5.40
C SER A 170 -13.57 9.33 -5.03
N HIS A 171 -13.72 10.65 -5.07
CA HIS A 171 -15.01 11.33 -4.97
C HIS A 171 -15.90 11.06 -6.19
N LEU A 172 -15.29 10.69 -7.33
CA LEU A 172 -15.97 10.30 -8.56
C LEU A 172 -16.28 8.80 -8.57
N SER A 173 -17.37 8.43 -9.26
CA SER A 173 -17.76 7.02 -9.45
C SER A 173 -17.00 6.33 -10.59
N ARG A 174 -16.31 7.08 -11.45
CA ARG A 174 -15.50 6.55 -12.56
C ARG A 174 -14.20 7.32 -12.72
N ILE A 175 -13.08 6.59 -12.74
CA ILE A 175 -11.73 7.15 -12.82
C ILE A 175 -11.00 6.56 -14.04
N GLU A 176 -10.57 7.45 -14.93
CA GLU A 176 -9.87 7.14 -16.18
C GLU A 176 -8.41 7.59 -16.10
N GLU A 177 -7.59 7.20 -17.08
CA GLU A 177 -6.18 7.59 -17.21
C GLU A 177 -6.05 9.02 -17.80
N LYS A 178 -6.69 9.98 -17.12
CA LYS A 178 -6.66 11.41 -17.43
C LYS A 178 -6.54 12.24 -16.16
N PHE A 179 -6.16 13.50 -16.31
CA PHE A 179 -6.20 14.47 -15.23
C PHE A 179 -7.64 14.94 -14.97
N TYR A 180 -7.94 15.17 -13.70
CA TYR A 180 -9.23 15.69 -13.24
C TYR A 180 -9.03 17.09 -12.64
N PRO A 181 -10.03 17.98 -12.74
CA PRO A 181 -9.97 19.27 -12.09
C PRO A 181 -9.79 19.16 -10.58
N CYS A 182 -8.97 20.04 -10.01
CA CYS A 182 -8.85 20.25 -8.58
C CYS A 182 -8.79 21.76 -8.34
N GLU A 183 -9.85 22.34 -7.79
CA GLU A 183 -10.02 23.79 -7.69
C GLU A 183 -9.09 24.42 -6.65
N ALA A 184 -8.61 23.63 -5.68
CA ALA A 184 -7.73 24.12 -4.63
C ALA A 184 -6.47 24.79 -5.18
N ASP A 185 -6.28 26.07 -4.85
CA ASP A 185 -5.04 26.81 -5.10
C ASP A 185 -3.99 26.39 -4.06
N CYS A 186 -2.92 25.74 -4.53
CA CYS A 186 -1.89 25.19 -3.65
C CYS A 186 -1.15 26.27 -2.86
N GLU A 187 -0.83 27.42 -3.47
CA GLU A 187 -0.08 28.48 -2.81
C GLU A 187 -0.95 29.19 -1.77
N HIS A 188 -2.20 29.50 -2.12
CA HIS A 188 -3.15 30.09 -1.19
C HIS A 188 -3.46 29.16 -0.02
N LEU A 189 -3.67 27.87 -0.29
CA LEU A 189 -3.93 26.87 0.75
C LEU A 189 -2.75 26.75 1.72
N GLN A 190 -1.52 26.70 1.18
CA GLN A 190 -0.31 26.63 2.00
C GLN A 190 -0.15 27.89 2.88
N ASN A 191 -0.29 29.08 2.28
CA ASN A 191 -0.22 30.36 3.00
C ASN A 191 -1.28 30.48 4.11
N THR A 192 -2.45 29.88 3.90
CA THR A 192 -3.52 29.84 4.89
C THR A 192 -3.14 28.90 6.03
N ILE A 193 -2.74 27.66 5.72
CA ILE A 193 -2.38 26.64 6.71
C ILE A 193 -1.20 27.07 7.57
N ASP A 194 -0.20 27.73 6.99
CA ASP A 194 0.98 28.21 7.74
C ASP A 194 0.66 29.27 8.79
N LYS A 195 -0.51 29.93 8.71
CA LYS A 195 -0.95 30.93 9.68
C LYS A 195 -1.92 30.39 10.74
N LEU A 196 -2.48 29.20 10.53
CA LEU A 196 -3.47 28.59 11.41
C LEU A 196 -2.83 27.63 12.40
N THR A 197 -3.47 27.44 13.55
CA THR A 197 -3.18 26.34 14.47
C THR A 197 -3.75 25.03 13.94
N ASP A 198 -3.22 23.89 14.40
CA ASP A 198 -3.70 22.57 13.96
C ASP A 198 -5.19 22.35 14.30
N SER A 199 -5.67 22.88 15.43
CA SER A 199 -7.11 22.81 15.78
C SER A 199 -8.00 23.64 14.85
N GLU A 200 -7.51 24.76 14.32
CA GLU A 200 -8.27 25.56 13.34
C GLU A 200 -8.30 24.88 11.98
N ILE A 201 -7.19 24.23 11.58
CA ILE A 201 -7.12 23.42 10.36
C ILE A 201 -8.12 22.28 10.43
N ASP A 202 -8.19 21.55 11.54
CA ASP A 202 -9.14 20.45 11.72
C ASP A 202 -10.60 20.91 11.57
N LYS A 203 -10.93 22.14 11.99
CA LYS A 203 -12.27 22.73 11.81
C LYS A 203 -12.57 23.09 10.35
N LEU A 204 -11.57 23.56 9.61
CA LEU A 204 -11.70 23.93 8.18
C LEU A 204 -11.56 22.73 7.24
N LEU A 205 -11.02 21.60 7.73
CA LEU A 205 -10.70 20.43 6.93
C LEU A 205 -11.88 19.96 6.05
N PRO A 206 -13.13 19.85 6.54
CA PRO A 206 -14.25 19.43 5.67
C PRO A 206 -14.48 20.38 4.49
N THR A 207 -14.33 21.69 4.70
CA THR A 207 -14.46 22.69 3.63
C THR A 207 -13.30 22.61 2.64
N ILE A 208 -12.08 22.37 3.13
CA ILE A 208 -10.88 22.23 2.28
C ILE A 208 -10.95 20.96 1.42
N LEU A 209 -11.38 19.84 2.02
CA LEU A 209 -11.48 18.56 1.30
C LEU A 209 -12.61 18.58 0.27
N GLY A 210 -13.68 19.35 0.48
CA GLY A 210 -14.85 19.34 -0.38
C GLY A 210 -15.44 17.93 -0.49
N GLU A 211 -15.46 17.38 -1.69
CA GLU A 211 -16.00 16.04 -1.95
C GLU A 211 -15.01 14.89 -1.66
N TRP A 212 -13.72 15.19 -1.47
CA TRP A 212 -12.73 14.16 -1.20
C TRP A 212 -12.96 13.52 0.16
N PRO A 213 -12.92 12.17 0.25
CA PRO A 213 -13.25 11.48 1.49
C PRO A 213 -12.21 11.64 2.59
N ASN A 214 -10.97 12.02 2.25
CA ASN A 214 -9.89 12.17 3.21
C ASN A 214 -8.73 13.01 2.65
N THR A 215 -7.83 13.40 3.56
CA THR A 215 -6.61 14.17 3.29
C THR A 215 -5.70 13.49 2.26
N TYR A 216 -5.60 12.16 2.29
CA TYR A 216 -4.69 11.43 1.41
C TYR A 216 -5.11 11.52 -0.05
N THR A 217 -6.36 11.22 -0.37
CA THR A 217 -6.85 11.27 -1.76
C THR A 217 -6.85 12.71 -2.30
N PHE A 218 -7.25 13.67 -1.46
CA PHE A 218 -7.18 15.10 -1.80
C PHE A 218 -5.76 15.56 -2.13
N THR A 219 -4.79 15.30 -1.25
CA THR A 219 -3.40 15.74 -1.48
C THR A 219 -2.75 15.03 -2.66
N LYS A 220 -3.12 13.78 -2.97
CA LYS A 220 -2.67 13.10 -4.19
C LYS A 220 -3.26 13.71 -5.47
N ALA A 221 -4.54 14.08 -5.48
CA ALA A 221 -5.11 14.83 -6.61
C ALA A 221 -4.47 16.20 -6.79
N LEU A 222 -4.26 16.93 -5.69
CA LEU A 222 -3.59 18.23 -5.73
C LEU A 222 -2.15 18.11 -6.25
N ALA A 223 -1.40 17.10 -5.82
CA ALA A 223 -0.05 16.84 -6.33
C ALA A 223 -0.04 16.57 -7.84
N GLU A 224 -0.97 15.76 -8.34
CA GLU A 224 -1.09 15.50 -9.77
C GLU A 224 -1.39 16.77 -10.57
N LYS A 225 -2.31 17.62 -10.09
CA LYS A 225 -2.59 18.94 -10.69
C LYS A 225 -1.32 19.78 -10.75
N GLU A 226 -0.64 19.95 -9.62
CA GLU A 226 0.52 20.83 -9.52
C GLU A 226 1.68 20.31 -10.37
N LEU A 227 1.92 19.01 -10.39
CA LEU A 227 2.92 18.40 -11.27
C LEU A 227 2.59 18.59 -12.75
N ARG A 228 1.32 18.45 -13.15
CA ARG A 228 0.89 18.69 -14.54
C ARG A 228 1.19 20.13 -14.96
N LEU A 229 0.77 21.10 -14.16
CA LEU A 229 0.96 22.54 -14.44
C LEU A 229 2.43 22.94 -14.46
N ASN A 230 3.24 22.35 -13.60
CA ASN A 230 4.64 22.70 -13.42
C ASN A 230 5.62 21.76 -14.15
N SER A 231 5.17 20.77 -14.92
CA SER A 231 6.09 19.79 -15.53
C SER A 231 6.98 20.41 -16.61
N GLY A 232 6.45 21.32 -17.43
CA GLY A 232 7.17 21.88 -18.57
C GLY A 232 7.68 20.76 -19.48
N ASN A 233 8.97 20.77 -19.81
CA ASN A 233 9.60 19.77 -20.68
C ASN A 233 10.16 18.54 -19.92
N VAL A 234 9.90 18.42 -18.61
CA VAL A 234 10.35 17.24 -17.86
C VAL A 234 9.58 16.00 -18.35
N PRO A 235 10.26 14.89 -18.70
CA PRO A 235 9.61 13.63 -19.07
C PRO A 235 8.94 13.00 -17.85
N LEU A 236 7.74 13.49 -17.51
CA LEU A 236 6.99 13.10 -16.33
C LEU A 236 5.97 12.01 -16.67
N GLY A 237 5.88 10.98 -15.84
CA GLY A 237 4.80 10.00 -15.84
C GLY A 237 4.09 9.96 -14.49
N ILE A 238 2.76 9.78 -14.51
CA ILE A 238 1.94 9.56 -13.30
C ILE A 238 1.55 8.10 -13.23
N PHE A 239 1.91 7.43 -12.15
CA PHE A 239 1.58 6.03 -11.92
C PHE A 239 0.61 5.91 -10.73
N ARG A 240 -0.59 5.38 -10.96
CA ARG A 240 -1.69 5.31 -10.01
C ARG A 240 -2.00 3.85 -9.65
N PRO A 241 -1.31 3.25 -8.67
CA PRO A 241 -1.65 1.92 -8.17
C PRO A 241 -2.93 1.97 -7.31
N ALA A 242 -3.68 0.87 -7.34
CA ALA A 242 -4.78 0.61 -6.44
C ALA A 242 -4.30 0.17 -5.05
N ILE A 243 -5.06 -0.67 -4.34
CA ILE A 243 -4.71 -1.14 -3.00
C ILE A 243 -3.58 -2.16 -3.12
N VAL A 244 -2.36 -1.72 -2.82
CA VAL A 244 -1.17 -2.57 -2.87
C VAL A 244 -1.17 -3.56 -1.72
N ILE A 245 -1.13 -4.85 -2.04
CA ILE A 245 -1.06 -5.97 -1.09
C ILE A 245 0.28 -6.72 -1.24
N SER A 246 0.45 -7.82 -0.50
CA SER A 246 1.69 -8.60 -0.50
C SER A 246 2.13 -9.04 -1.91
N THR A 247 3.39 -9.41 -2.05
CA THR A 247 3.93 -9.97 -3.31
C THR A 247 3.15 -11.21 -3.74
N ALA A 248 2.95 -11.38 -5.05
CA ALA A 248 2.32 -12.57 -5.61
C ALA A 248 3.33 -13.69 -5.86
N LYS A 249 4.52 -13.35 -6.36
CA LYS A 249 5.53 -14.32 -6.80
C LYS A 249 6.90 -14.01 -6.22
N GLU A 250 7.40 -12.79 -6.42
CA GLU A 250 8.81 -12.45 -6.19
C GLU A 250 9.02 -11.24 -5.27
N PRO A 251 10.20 -11.09 -4.65
CA PRO A 251 11.26 -12.09 -4.52
C PRO A 251 10.91 -13.21 -3.52
N LEU A 252 9.89 -12.99 -2.69
CA LEU A 252 9.33 -13.94 -1.75
C LEU A 252 7.80 -13.92 -1.88
N LYS A 253 7.14 -15.08 -1.92
CA LYS A 253 5.66 -15.15 -2.00
C LYS A 253 5.00 -14.60 -0.72
N CYS A 254 3.94 -13.81 -0.89
CA CYS A 254 3.14 -13.21 0.18
C CYS A 254 3.95 -12.40 1.21
N TRP A 255 5.05 -11.78 0.80
CA TRP A 255 5.82 -10.88 1.64
C TRP A 255 5.13 -9.52 1.79
N LEU A 256 5.12 -9.01 3.03
CA LEU A 256 4.59 -7.72 3.42
C LEU A 256 5.17 -7.28 4.77
N ASP A 257 5.27 -5.96 4.99
CA ASP A 257 5.88 -5.38 6.20
C ASP A 257 5.01 -4.35 6.92
N ASN A 258 3.76 -4.20 6.49
CA ASN A 258 2.79 -3.29 7.08
C ASN A 258 1.38 -3.90 7.15
N MET A 259 0.52 -3.31 7.98
CA MET A 259 -0.87 -3.72 8.20
C MET A 259 -1.88 -2.76 7.56
N TYR A 260 -1.51 -2.08 6.47
CA TYR A 260 -2.39 -1.08 5.86
C TYR A 260 -3.57 -1.72 5.12
N GLY A 261 -4.70 -1.00 5.08
CA GLY A 261 -5.90 -1.40 4.35
C GLY A 261 -6.40 -2.83 4.67
N PRO A 262 -6.61 -3.70 3.68
CA PRO A 262 -7.21 -5.03 3.87
C PRO A 262 -6.41 -5.94 4.80
N THR A 263 -5.08 -5.78 4.88
CA THR A 263 -4.23 -6.56 5.78
C THR A 263 -4.60 -6.32 7.25
N GLY A 264 -4.87 -5.08 7.63
CA GLY A 264 -5.30 -4.74 9.00
C GLY A 264 -6.63 -5.38 9.36
N VAL A 265 -7.57 -5.44 8.41
CA VAL A 265 -8.86 -6.13 8.57
C VAL A 265 -8.64 -7.64 8.72
N ALA A 266 -7.83 -8.25 7.86
CA ALA A 266 -7.49 -9.68 7.93
C ALA A 266 -6.87 -10.03 9.29
N VAL A 267 -5.89 -9.26 9.77
CA VAL A 267 -5.26 -9.44 11.07
C VAL A 267 -6.25 -9.27 12.22
N GLY A 268 -7.03 -8.18 12.20
CA GLY A 268 -8.04 -7.93 13.23
C GLY A 268 -9.05 -9.06 13.34
N SER A 269 -9.46 -9.61 12.20
CA SER A 269 -10.44 -10.70 12.11
C SER A 269 -9.82 -12.05 12.53
N ALA A 270 -8.64 -12.38 12.00
CA ALA A 270 -7.90 -13.61 12.30
C ALA A 270 -7.50 -13.72 13.77
N THR A 271 -7.28 -12.60 14.45
CA THR A 271 -7.00 -12.57 15.89
C THR A 271 -8.27 -12.56 16.75
N GLY A 272 -9.45 -12.40 16.15
CA GLY A 272 -10.74 -12.32 16.82
C GLY A 272 -11.03 -10.97 17.50
N MET A 273 -10.21 -9.96 17.22
CA MET A 273 -10.35 -8.60 17.77
C MET A 273 -11.41 -7.79 17.00
N LEU A 274 -11.41 -7.87 15.66
CA LEU A 274 -12.42 -7.25 14.80
C LEU A 274 -13.54 -8.26 14.54
N ARG A 275 -14.74 -7.94 15.03
CA ARG A 275 -15.94 -8.81 14.91
C ARG A 275 -17.03 -8.23 14.03
N THR A 276 -16.99 -6.94 13.75
CA THR A 276 -17.90 -6.30 12.80
C THR A 276 -17.21 -5.18 12.05
N MET A 277 -17.62 -4.95 10.81
CA MET A 277 -17.16 -3.83 10.00
C MET A 277 -18.24 -3.39 9.01
N GLN A 278 -18.32 -2.06 8.79
CA GLN A 278 -19.14 -1.52 7.71
C GLN A 278 -18.46 -1.78 6.36
N CYS A 279 -19.04 -2.68 5.57
CA CYS A 279 -18.52 -3.11 4.27
C CYS A 279 -19.67 -3.71 3.45
N ASP A 280 -19.77 -3.32 2.18
CA ASP A 280 -20.62 -4.01 1.22
C ASP A 280 -19.79 -5.10 0.55
N GLU A 281 -20.19 -6.35 0.78
CA GLU A 281 -19.49 -7.53 0.26
C GLU A 281 -19.47 -7.60 -1.27
N ASN A 282 -20.38 -6.88 -1.95
CA ASN A 282 -20.50 -6.87 -3.41
C ASN A 282 -19.65 -5.79 -4.08
N VAL A 283 -19.07 -4.88 -3.31
CA VAL A 283 -18.19 -3.83 -3.85
C VAL A 283 -16.86 -4.45 -4.24
N THR A 284 -16.34 -4.02 -5.39
CA THR A 284 -15.05 -4.47 -5.91
C THR A 284 -13.91 -4.01 -5.01
N ALA A 285 -13.03 -4.94 -4.66
CA ALA A 285 -11.79 -4.68 -3.96
C ALA A 285 -10.65 -4.63 -4.99
N ASP A 286 -10.24 -3.42 -5.41
CA ASP A 286 -9.11 -3.26 -6.33
C ASP A 286 -7.76 -3.53 -5.65
N LEU A 287 -7.46 -4.80 -5.45
CA LEU A 287 -6.24 -5.31 -4.85
C LEU A 287 -5.17 -5.59 -5.91
N VAL A 288 -3.94 -5.15 -5.69
CA VAL A 288 -2.81 -5.36 -6.62
C VAL A 288 -1.55 -5.82 -5.89
N PRO A 289 -0.88 -6.92 -6.32
CA PRO A 289 0.38 -7.37 -5.71
C PRO A 289 1.54 -6.40 -5.94
N VAL A 290 2.33 -6.11 -4.89
CA VAL A 290 3.41 -5.11 -4.95
C VAL A 290 4.51 -5.40 -5.97
N ASP A 291 4.84 -6.67 -6.22
CA ASP A 291 5.83 -7.08 -7.22
C ASP A 291 5.36 -6.78 -8.64
N PHE A 292 4.09 -7.04 -8.92
CA PHE A 292 3.46 -6.70 -10.20
C PHE A 292 3.35 -5.17 -10.40
N VAL A 293 3.05 -4.44 -9.31
CA VAL A 293 3.04 -2.97 -9.31
C VAL A 293 4.41 -2.40 -9.68
N VAL A 294 5.49 -2.94 -9.11
CA VAL A 294 6.87 -2.54 -9.42
C VAL A 294 7.26 -2.87 -10.86
N ASN A 295 6.91 -4.07 -11.33
CA ASN A 295 7.18 -4.48 -12.70
C ASN A 295 6.49 -3.54 -13.72
N CYS A 296 5.22 -3.21 -13.49
CA CYS A 296 4.51 -2.24 -14.32
C CYS A 296 5.13 -0.85 -14.24
N LEU A 297 5.48 -0.37 -13.04
CA LEU A 297 6.11 0.94 -12.83
C LEU A 297 7.42 1.08 -13.63
N MET A 298 8.25 0.03 -13.66
CA MET A 298 9.49 0.00 -14.43
C MET A 298 9.23 0.02 -15.94
N ALA A 299 8.28 -0.79 -16.42
CA ALA A 299 7.86 -0.77 -17.83
C ALA A 299 7.27 0.59 -18.24
N SER A 300 6.47 1.21 -17.38
CA SER A 300 5.90 2.55 -17.59
C SER A 300 6.99 3.61 -17.71
N ALA A 301 8.08 3.51 -16.95
CA ALA A 301 9.19 4.45 -17.03
C ALA A 301 9.84 4.45 -18.43
N LEU A 302 10.09 3.26 -19.01
CA LEU A 302 10.55 3.12 -20.38
C LEU A 302 9.52 3.69 -21.38
N ASN A 303 8.24 3.37 -21.21
CA ASN A 303 7.18 3.85 -22.10
C ASN A 303 7.09 5.38 -22.13
N VAL A 304 7.15 6.03 -20.96
CA VAL A 304 7.16 7.49 -20.85
C VAL A 304 8.40 8.07 -21.53
N HIS A 305 9.59 7.51 -21.28
CA HIS A 305 10.81 7.96 -21.95
C HIS A 305 10.69 7.90 -23.48
N LYS A 306 10.17 6.79 -24.03
CA LYS A 306 9.92 6.64 -25.47
C LYS A 306 8.92 7.66 -26.00
N ALA A 307 7.82 7.90 -25.28
CA ALA A 307 6.80 8.86 -25.68
C ALA A 307 7.37 10.29 -25.78
N TYR A 308 8.15 10.72 -24.79
CA TYR A 308 8.80 12.03 -24.79
C TYR A 308 9.96 12.16 -25.78
N SER A 309 10.58 11.04 -26.17
CA SER A 309 11.66 11.02 -27.19
C SER A 309 11.12 10.92 -28.62
N SER A 310 9.80 10.78 -28.79
CA SER A 310 9.17 10.71 -30.10
C SER A 310 9.11 12.10 -30.77
N SER A 311 8.86 12.13 -32.08
CA SER A 311 8.68 13.38 -32.84
C SER A 311 7.47 14.21 -32.39
N SER A 312 6.57 13.63 -31.60
CA SER A 312 5.37 14.30 -31.09
C SER A 312 5.18 13.93 -29.61
N PRO A 313 5.93 14.56 -28.69
CA PRO A 313 5.80 14.35 -27.26
C PRO A 313 4.35 14.57 -26.80
N PRO A 314 3.90 13.83 -25.76
CA PRO A 314 2.53 13.96 -25.29
C PRO A 314 2.29 15.37 -24.71
N PRO A 315 1.11 15.97 -24.97
CA PRO A 315 0.79 17.32 -24.48
C PRO A 315 0.62 17.37 -22.96
N GLU A 316 0.33 16.24 -22.33
CA GLU A 316 0.24 16.08 -20.89
C GLU A 316 0.99 14.82 -20.43
N PRO A 317 1.50 14.78 -19.19
CA PRO A 317 2.14 13.60 -18.63
C PRO A 317 1.27 12.33 -18.76
N PRO A 318 1.78 11.22 -19.32
CA PRO A 318 1.05 9.97 -19.39
C PRO A 318 0.66 9.45 -17.99
N ILE A 319 -0.56 8.90 -17.89
CA ILE A 319 -1.09 8.32 -16.65
C ILE A 319 -1.33 6.83 -16.83
N PHE A 320 -0.90 6.03 -15.85
CA PHE A 320 -1.12 4.59 -15.79
C PHE A 320 -1.93 4.24 -14.54
N ASN A 321 -3.17 3.75 -14.72
CA ASN A 321 -3.97 3.20 -13.63
C ASN A 321 -3.65 1.70 -13.49
N TYR A 322 -3.02 1.31 -12.38
CA TYR A 322 -2.73 -0.10 -12.11
C TYR A 322 -3.76 -0.67 -11.12
N VAL A 323 -4.78 -1.33 -11.67
CA VAL A 323 -6.01 -1.79 -10.99
C VAL A 323 -6.33 -3.23 -11.37
N SER A 324 -7.06 -3.96 -10.53
CA SER A 324 -7.44 -5.35 -10.80
C SER A 324 -8.82 -5.50 -11.43
N SER A 325 -9.76 -4.59 -11.12
CA SER A 325 -11.18 -4.65 -11.52
C SER A 325 -11.43 -4.83 -13.01
N VAL A 326 -10.54 -4.33 -13.87
CA VAL A 326 -10.72 -4.38 -15.34
C VAL A 326 -10.42 -5.76 -15.93
N GLU A 327 -9.50 -6.52 -15.34
CA GLU A 327 -9.02 -7.79 -15.91
C GLU A 327 -9.20 -9.00 -15.01
N ASN A 328 -9.24 -8.80 -13.69
CA ASN A 328 -9.35 -9.85 -12.69
C ASN A 328 -10.01 -9.33 -11.41
N PRO A 329 -11.31 -8.97 -11.47
CA PRO A 329 -12.02 -8.39 -10.34
C PRO A 329 -12.15 -9.39 -9.18
N ILE A 330 -12.12 -8.86 -7.95
CA ILE A 330 -12.41 -9.57 -6.71
C ILE A 330 -13.27 -8.67 -5.82
N THR A 331 -14.28 -9.22 -5.16
CA THR A 331 -15.13 -8.45 -4.24
C THR A 331 -14.60 -8.50 -2.80
N TRP A 332 -15.06 -7.59 -1.93
CA TRP A 332 -14.76 -7.70 -0.49
C TRP A 332 -15.28 -8.99 0.14
N GLY A 333 -16.41 -9.52 -0.35
CA GLY A 333 -16.95 -10.82 0.05
C GLY A 333 -16.03 -11.98 -0.33
N ASP A 334 -15.52 -11.98 -1.57
CA ASP A 334 -14.56 -12.99 -2.05
C ASP A 334 -13.26 -12.94 -1.25
N PHE A 335 -12.71 -11.75 -1.02
CA PHE A 335 -11.53 -11.54 -0.18
C PHE A 335 -11.74 -12.15 1.20
N MET A 336 -12.85 -11.86 1.86
CA MET A 336 -13.18 -12.42 3.17
C MET A 336 -13.27 -13.95 3.11
N LYS A 337 -14.06 -14.50 2.17
CA LYS A 337 -14.29 -15.93 2.03
C LYS A 337 -12.99 -16.71 1.78
N LEU A 338 -12.13 -16.21 0.90
CA LEU A 338 -10.87 -16.87 0.53
C LEU A 338 -9.88 -16.88 1.71
N ASN A 339 -9.78 -15.79 2.47
CA ASN A 339 -8.96 -15.75 3.68
C ASN A 339 -9.52 -16.66 4.79
N LEU A 340 -10.84 -16.67 4.99
CA LEU A 340 -11.49 -17.53 5.99
C LEU A 340 -11.31 -19.02 5.70
N ALA A 341 -11.21 -19.43 4.44
CA ALA A 341 -11.07 -20.84 4.06
C ALA A 341 -9.80 -21.52 4.61
N ARG A 342 -8.78 -20.75 5.00
CA ARG A 342 -7.49 -21.25 5.50
C ARG A 342 -7.26 -21.03 6.99
N ILE A 343 -8.09 -20.25 7.68
CA ILE A 343 -7.81 -19.83 9.06
C ILE A 343 -7.70 -20.98 10.05
N ASP A 344 -8.48 -22.05 9.87
CA ASP A 344 -8.43 -23.23 10.75
C ASP A 344 -7.14 -24.04 10.58
N GLN A 345 -6.55 -23.99 9.39
CA GLN A 345 -5.28 -24.64 9.07
C GLN A 345 -4.12 -23.76 9.54
N GLU A 346 -4.23 -22.45 9.39
CA GLU A 346 -3.16 -21.50 9.62
C GLU A 346 -3.51 -20.41 10.67
N PRO A 347 -3.97 -20.78 11.88
CA PRO A 347 -4.42 -19.81 12.88
C PRO A 347 -3.24 -19.05 13.50
N PHE A 348 -3.53 -17.85 14.00
CA PHE A 348 -2.49 -16.97 14.54
C PHE A 348 -2.22 -17.33 16.00
N ALA A 349 -0.96 -17.44 16.41
CA ALA A 349 -0.62 -17.84 17.79
C ALA A 349 -1.13 -16.83 18.83
N ASN A 350 -1.18 -15.55 18.45
CA ASN A 350 -1.67 -14.45 19.26
C ASN A 350 -3.20 -14.27 19.25
N ALA A 351 -3.97 -15.11 18.55
CA ALA A 351 -5.43 -15.00 18.51
C ALA A 351 -6.05 -15.02 19.92
N VAL A 352 -6.93 -14.06 20.22
CA VAL A 352 -7.56 -13.91 21.54
C VAL A 352 -9.00 -14.40 21.57
N TRP A 353 -9.62 -14.52 20.39
CA TRP A 353 -10.97 -15.03 20.22
C TRP A 353 -11.08 -15.81 18.92
N TYR A 354 -12.09 -16.69 18.82
CA TYR A 354 -12.38 -17.37 17.57
C TYR A 354 -12.91 -16.36 16.55
N ILE A 355 -12.59 -16.57 15.26
CA ILE A 355 -13.02 -15.64 14.21
C ILE A 355 -14.55 -15.57 14.12
N SER A 356 -15.08 -14.35 14.13
CA SER A 356 -16.52 -14.09 14.07
C SER A 356 -16.81 -12.73 13.43
N LEU A 357 -16.18 -12.47 12.28
CA LEU A 357 -16.36 -11.22 11.54
C LEU A 357 -17.72 -11.21 10.83
N THR A 358 -18.53 -10.20 11.10
CA THR A 358 -19.77 -9.90 10.38
C THR A 358 -19.60 -8.62 9.57
N LEU A 359 -19.87 -8.68 8.27
CA LEU A 359 -19.89 -7.50 7.41
C LEU A 359 -21.31 -6.97 7.27
N THR A 360 -21.47 -5.66 7.21
CA THR A 360 -22.76 -5.03 6.89
C THR A 360 -22.56 -3.72 6.14
N LYS A 361 -23.32 -3.48 5.08
CA LYS A 361 -23.26 -2.20 4.36
C LYS A 361 -23.91 -1.04 5.11
N TYR A 362 -24.82 -1.34 6.03
CA TYR A 362 -25.63 -0.34 6.73
C TYR A 362 -24.93 0.19 7.98
N ALA A 363 -24.64 1.50 8.00
CA ALA A 363 -23.93 2.16 9.10
C ALA A 363 -24.62 1.95 10.46
N ILE A 364 -25.95 2.08 10.51
CA ILE A 364 -26.73 1.91 11.74
C ILE A 364 -26.58 0.48 12.28
N MET A 365 -26.67 -0.53 11.41
CA MET A 365 -26.51 -1.92 11.82
C MET A 365 -25.08 -2.19 12.33
N ASN A 366 -24.07 -1.60 11.68
CA ASN A 366 -22.69 -1.73 12.17
C ASN A 366 -22.51 -1.08 13.55
N GLN A 367 -23.17 0.04 13.86
CA GLN A 367 -23.12 0.64 15.21
C GLN A 367 -23.77 -0.25 16.26
N ILE A 368 -24.90 -0.89 15.94
CA ILE A 368 -25.54 -1.89 16.81
C ILE A 368 -24.56 -3.04 17.08
N TYR A 369 -23.94 -3.60 16.03
CA TYR A 369 -22.94 -4.66 16.19
C TYR A 369 -21.72 -4.20 16.98
N ILE A 370 -21.22 -2.99 16.78
CA ILE A 370 -20.10 -2.43 17.55
C ILE A 370 -20.46 -2.40 19.04
N PHE A 371 -21.66 -1.94 19.39
CA PHE A 371 -22.10 -1.88 20.77
C PHE A 371 -22.08 -3.27 21.44
N PHE A 372 -22.69 -4.27 20.81
CA PHE A 372 -22.81 -5.62 21.38
C PHE A 372 -21.54 -6.47 21.27
N LEU A 373 -20.80 -6.38 20.16
CA LEU A 373 -19.67 -7.27 19.87
C LEU A 373 -18.32 -6.68 20.28
N HIS A 374 -18.21 -5.36 20.40
CA HIS A 374 -16.96 -4.67 20.78
C HIS A 374 -17.08 -3.99 22.15
N ILE A 375 -18.02 -3.05 22.32
CA ILE A 375 -18.05 -2.15 23.49
C ILE A 375 -18.43 -2.89 24.77
N ILE A 376 -19.55 -3.62 24.79
CA ILE A 376 -19.99 -4.37 25.98
C ILE A 376 -18.90 -5.37 26.43
N PRO A 377 -18.38 -6.26 25.57
CA PRO A 377 -17.34 -7.20 25.97
C PRO A 377 -16.08 -6.50 26.48
N ALA A 378 -15.67 -5.39 25.85
CA ALA A 378 -14.49 -4.64 26.28
C ALA A 378 -14.68 -3.99 27.64
N ALA A 379 -15.84 -3.40 27.91
CA ALA A 379 -16.17 -2.80 29.20
C ALA A 379 -16.20 -3.86 30.31
N LEU A 380 -16.75 -5.05 30.04
CA LEU A 380 -16.72 -6.17 30.99
C LEU A 380 -15.29 -6.62 31.30
N VAL A 381 -14.45 -6.80 30.28
CA VAL A 381 -13.04 -7.19 30.46
C VAL A 381 -12.25 -6.13 31.22
N ASP A 382 -12.45 -4.85 30.88
CA ASP A 382 -11.78 -3.74 31.56
C ASP A 382 -12.27 -3.57 33.00
N GLY A 383 -13.56 -3.76 33.26
CA GLY A 383 -14.14 -3.77 34.62
C GLY A 383 -13.54 -4.88 35.48
N LEU A 384 -13.49 -6.12 34.95
CA LEU A 384 -12.82 -7.23 35.63
C LEU A 384 -11.34 -6.95 35.89
N ALA A 385 -10.64 -6.36 34.92
CA ALA A 385 -9.24 -5.98 35.09
C ALA A 385 -9.07 -5.02 36.27
N VAL A 386 -9.93 -4.01 36.40
CA VAL A 386 -9.92 -3.08 37.54
C VAL A 386 -10.19 -3.82 38.86
N CYS A 387 -11.18 -4.72 38.91
CA CYS A 387 -11.49 -5.52 40.10
C CYS A 387 -10.30 -6.37 40.59
N VAL A 388 -9.41 -6.82 39.68
CA VAL A 388 -8.22 -7.61 40.03
C VAL A 388 -6.92 -6.76 40.07
N GLY A 389 -7.04 -5.43 40.14
CA GLY A 389 -5.89 -4.52 40.26
C GLY A 389 -5.06 -4.35 38.98
N LYS A 390 -5.58 -4.75 37.82
CA LYS A 390 -4.93 -4.59 36.51
C LYS A 390 -5.43 -3.33 35.79
N LYS A 391 -4.57 -2.75 34.94
CA LYS A 391 -4.92 -1.56 34.14
C LYS A 391 -5.87 -1.94 32.99
N PRO A 392 -7.02 -1.24 32.82
CA PRO A 392 -7.93 -1.43 31.69
C PRO A 392 -7.28 -0.99 30.38
N LYS A 393 -7.53 -1.74 29.30
CA LYS A 393 -6.90 -1.52 27.98
C LYS A 393 -7.85 -1.78 26.81
N MET A 394 -8.86 -2.63 26.95
CA MET A 394 -9.67 -3.12 25.83
C MET A 394 -10.47 -2.02 25.15
N LEU A 395 -11.06 -1.09 25.90
CA LEU A 395 -11.77 0.05 25.30
C LEU A 395 -10.83 0.93 24.47
N LYS A 396 -9.58 1.11 24.90
CA LYS A 396 -8.55 1.84 24.13
C LYS A 396 -8.13 1.10 22.87
N VAL A 397 -8.06 -0.23 22.92
CA VAL A 397 -7.81 -1.08 21.73
C VAL A 397 -8.96 -0.91 20.73
N TYR A 398 -10.22 -1.00 21.19
CA TYR A 398 -11.37 -0.85 20.31
C TYR A 398 -11.51 0.55 19.72
N SER A 399 -11.19 1.61 20.47
CA SER A 399 -11.14 2.97 19.92
C SER A 399 -10.23 3.07 18.69
N LYS A 400 -9.06 2.39 18.71
CA LYS A 400 -8.16 2.33 17.55
C LYS A 400 -8.74 1.51 16.40
N ILE A 401 -9.36 0.36 16.70
CA ILE A 401 -10.03 -0.49 15.70
C ILE A 401 -11.16 0.27 15.01
N HIS A 402 -12.02 0.96 15.78
CA HIS A 402 -13.13 1.73 15.23
C HIS A 402 -12.66 2.89 14.38
N LYS A 403 -11.61 3.62 14.80
CA LYS A 403 -10.97 4.66 13.97
C LYS A 403 -10.46 4.09 12.66
N PHE A 404 -9.76 2.95 12.71
CA PHE A 404 -9.27 2.28 11.51
C PHE A 404 -10.42 1.88 10.58
N SER A 405 -11.46 1.23 11.10
CA SER A 405 -12.64 0.80 10.33
C SER A 405 -13.44 1.97 9.74
N SER A 406 -13.58 3.09 10.45
CA SER A 406 -14.32 4.25 9.96
C SER A 406 -13.60 4.95 8.80
N VAL A 407 -12.28 4.95 8.82
CA VAL A 407 -11.46 5.63 7.80
C VAL A 407 -11.43 4.85 6.47
N ILE A 408 -11.61 3.53 6.51
CA ILE A 408 -11.66 2.68 5.31
C ILE A 408 -13.09 2.43 4.78
N SER A 409 -14.14 2.65 5.60
CA SER A 409 -15.52 2.30 5.24
C SER A 409 -15.99 2.96 3.94
N TYR A 410 -15.55 4.18 3.64
CA TYR A 410 -15.85 4.87 2.39
C TYR A 410 -15.56 4.00 1.16
N PHE A 411 -14.38 3.37 1.12
CA PHE A 411 -13.93 2.52 0.01
C PHE A 411 -14.52 1.10 0.07
N CYS A 412 -14.98 0.68 1.24
CA CYS A 412 -15.61 -0.63 1.42
C CYS A 412 -17.11 -0.63 1.09
N THR A 413 -17.74 0.53 0.88
CA THR A 413 -19.18 0.65 0.60
C THR A 413 -19.51 1.37 -0.71
N ARG A 414 -18.50 1.80 -1.48
CA ARG A 414 -18.70 2.56 -2.72
C ARG A 414 -17.95 1.92 -3.86
N GLU A 415 -18.68 1.60 -4.92
CA GLU A 415 -18.10 1.12 -6.17
C GLU A 415 -17.46 2.29 -6.92
N ILE A 416 -16.21 2.11 -7.34
CA ILE A 416 -15.48 3.05 -8.21
C ILE A 416 -15.01 2.27 -9.43
N LYS A 417 -15.45 2.70 -10.62
CA LYS A 417 -15.08 2.04 -11.87
C LYS A 417 -13.80 2.64 -12.43
N PHE A 418 -12.81 1.80 -12.69
CA PHE A 418 -11.54 2.23 -13.28
C PHE A 418 -11.44 1.92 -14.77
N SER A 419 -10.69 2.75 -15.49
CA SER A 419 -10.12 2.40 -16.80
C SER A 419 -8.60 2.29 -16.67
N ASN A 420 -8.00 1.29 -17.31
CA ASN A 420 -6.55 1.04 -17.35
C ASN A 420 -6.04 0.76 -18.77
N GLN A 421 -6.63 1.41 -19.77
CA GLN A 421 -6.34 1.16 -21.18
C GLN A 421 -4.85 1.25 -21.51
N ARG A 422 -4.16 2.33 -21.12
CA ARG A 422 -2.73 2.54 -21.33
C ARG A 422 -1.90 1.46 -20.66
N THR A 423 -2.28 1.05 -19.45
CA THR A 423 -1.61 -0.03 -18.71
C THR A 423 -1.71 -1.38 -19.46
N ARG A 424 -2.88 -1.69 -20.04
CA ARG A 424 -3.07 -2.92 -20.83
C ARG A 424 -2.36 -2.84 -22.19
N GLU A 425 -2.40 -1.70 -22.86
CA GLU A 425 -1.65 -1.45 -24.10
C GLU A 425 -0.15 -1.61 -23.86
N LEU A 426 0.36 -1.09 -22.72
CA LEU A 426 1.75 -1.29 -22.31
C LEU A 426 2.09 -2.78 -22.16
N TRP A 427 1.24 -3.58 -21.51
CA TRP A 427 1.45 -5.03 -21.42
C TRP A 427 1.46 -5.71 -22.80
N GLN A 428 0.53 -5.34 -23.68
CA GLN A 428 0.45 -5.90 -25.04
C GLN A 428 1.71 -5.62 -25.86
N GLN A 429 2.26 -4.41 -25.74
CA GLN A 429 3.47 -3.96 -26.44
C GLN A 429 4.78 -4.48 -25.82
N THR A 430 4.72 -5.02 -24.59
CA THR A 430 5.89 -5.56 -23.90
C THR A 430 6.34 -6.87 -24.57
N SER A 431 7.65 -7.01 -24.81
CA SER A 431 8.22 -8.23 -25.43
C SER A 431 7.99 -9.46 -24.57
N ASP A 432 7.93 -10.66 -25.15
CA ASP A 432 7.71 -11.88 -24.36
C ASP A 432 8.83 -12.13 -23.34
N THR A 433 10.07 -11.77 -23.67
CA THR A 433 11.20 -11.78 -22.74
C THR A 433 10.95 -10.84 -21.55
N ASP A 434 10.52 -9.61 -21.81
CA ASP A 434 10.21 -8.65 -20.75
C ASP A 434 8.99 -9.06 -19.93
N LYS A 435 7.97 -9.71 -20.53
CA LYS A 435 6.82 -10.25 -19.79
C LYS A 435 7.24 -11.34 -18.81
N GLN A 436 8.23 -12.15 -19.15
CA GLN A 436 8.78 -13.18 -18.24
C GLN A 436 9.60 -12.57 -17.10
N ILE A 437 10.42 -11.55 -17.40
CA ILE A 437 11.29 -10.92 -16.39
C ILE A 437 10.49 -9.95 -15.52
N PHE A 438 9.53 -9.21 -16.07
CA PHE A 438 8.73 -8.19 -15.41
C PHE A 438 7.23 -8.46 -15.61
N PRO A 439 6.66 -9.54 -15.06
CA PRO A 439 5.24 -9.83 -15.19
C PRO A 439 4.40 -8.78 -14.43
N PHE A 440 3.39 -8.24 -15.11
CA PHE A 440 2.43 -7.30 -14.50
C PHE A 440 1.01 -7.42 -15.06
N SER A 441 0.63 -8.54 -15.69
CA SER A 441 -0.77 -8.75 -16.06
C SER A 441 -1.58 -9.30 -14.90
N MET A 442 -2.64 -8.61 -14.51
CA MET A 442 -3.55 -9.09 -13.47
C MET A 442 -4.27 -10.39 -13.85
N ARG A 443 -4.31 -10.75 -15.14
CA ARG A 443 -4.86 -12.03 -15.62
C ARG A 443 -4.08 -13.26 -15.15
N GLU A 444 -2.80 -13.08 -14.80
CA GLU A 444 -1.95 -14.17 -14.32
C GLU A 444 -2.17 -14.51 -12.84
N ILE A 445 -2.94 -13.70 -12.11
CA ILE A 445 -3.18 -13.91 -10.68
C ILE A 445 -4.36 -14.84 -10.49
N ASP A 446 -4.11 -16.01 -9.92
CA ASP A 446 -5.16 -16.84 -9.33
C ASP A 446 -5.42 -16.37 -7.89
N TRP A 447 -6.56 -15.73 -7.65
CA TRP A 447 -6.90 -15.22 -6.33
C TRP A 447 -6.99 -16.31 -5.26
N ARG A 448 -7.41 -17.52 -5.64
CA ARG A 448 -7.51 -18.64 -4.70
C ARG A 448 -6.12 -19.13 -4.30
N ASP A 449 -5.20 -19.28 -5.26
CA ASP A 449 -3.80 -19.62 -4.94
C ASP A 449 -3.14 -18.52 -4.11
N TYR A 450 -3.33 -17.26 -4.50
CA TYR A 450 -2.77 -16.12 -3.78
C TYR A 450 -3.21 -16.09 -2.31
N PHE A 451 -4.52 -16.20 -2.04
CA PHE A 451 -5.05 -16.15 -0.68
C PHE A 451 -4.86 -17.44 0.12
N ASN A 452 -4.39 -18.54 -0.50
CA ASN A 452 -3.99 -19.73 0.25
C ASN A 452 -2.79 -19.45 1.17
N ASP A 453 -1.84 -18.64 0.70
CA ASP A 453 -0.59 -18.35 1.42
C ASP A 453 -0.58 -16.98 2.11
N TYR A 454 -1.60 -16.16 1.88
CA TYR A 454 -1.65 -14.78 2.39
C TYR A 454 -1.60 -14.69 3.92
N LEU A 455 -2.40 -15.49 4.62
CA LEU A 455 -2.40 -15.55 6.09
C LEU A 455 -1.07 -16.10 6.64
N VAL A 456 -0.44 -17.03 5.91
CA VAL A 456 0.89 -17.55 6.25
C VAL A 456 1.94 -16.45 6.12
N GLY A 457 1.88 -15.66 5.05
CA GLY A 457 2.74 -14.48 4.85
C GLY A 457 2.60 -13.46 5.98
N ILE A 458 1.37 -13.15 6.40
CA ILE A 458 1.10 -12.27 7.56
C ILE A 458 1.79 -12.80 8.81
N ARG A 459 1.68 -14.10 9.10
CA ARG A 459 2.29 -14.69 10.30
C ARG A 459 3.82 -14.66 10.25
N ARG A 460 4.40 -15.08 9.13
CA ARG A 460 5.85 -15.14 8.96
C ARG A 460 6.51 -13.76 8.95
N TYR A 461 5.94 -12.80 8.23
CA TYR A 461 6.62 -11.53 7.95
C TYR A 461 6.16 -10.38 8.86
N LEU A 462 4.87 -10.29 9.20
CA LEU A 462 4.37 -9.24 10.10
C LEU A 462 4.51 -9.63 11.57
N PHE A 463 4.10 -10.85 11.93
CA PHE A 463 4.18 -11.33 13.31
C PHE A 463 5.49 -12.02 13.66
N LYS A 464 6.34 -12.32 12.67
CA LYS A 464 7.61 -13.03 12.87
C LYS A 464 7.40 -14.37 13.59
N GLU A 465 6.28 -15.03 13.32
CA GLU A 465 5.96 -16.35 13.84
C GLU A 465 6.61 -17.43 12.96
N SER A 466 7.43 -18.31 13.56
CA SER A 466 7.91 -19.53 12.88
C SER A 466 6.75 -20.50 12.66
N ASP A 467 6.83 -21.27 11.58
CA ASP A 467 5.90 -22.36 11.28
C ASP A 467 5.87 -23.42 12.40
N ASP A 468 6.94 -23.55 13.18
CA ASP A 468 7.00 -24.46 14.34
C ASP A 468 5.95 -24.14 15.42
N THR A 469 5.41 -22.92 15.41
CA THR A 469 4.36 -22.50 16.35
C THR A 469 2.97 -23.03 15.96
N LEU A 470 2.80 -23.54 14.72
CA LEU A 470 1.53 -24.00 14.16
C LEU A 470 0.78 -25.02 15.01
N PRO A 471 1.43 -26.10 15.49
CA PRO A 471 0.69 -27.14 16.22
C PRO A 471 0.06 -26.56 17.50
N ARG A 472 0.79 -25.70 18.20
CA ARG A 472 0.31 -25.01 19.40
C ARG A 472 -0.80 -24.02 19.08
N ALA A 473 -0.65 -23.25 17.99
CA ALA A 473 -1.66 -22.31 17.52
C ALA A 473 -2.99 -23.04 17.20
N ARG A 474 -2.94 -24.19 16.50
CA ARG A 474 -4.12 -25.02 16.18
C ARG A 474 -4.82 -25.59 17.41
N ILE A 475 -4.08 -25.96 18.46
CA ILE A 475 -4.68 -26.40 19.73
C ILE A 475 -5.41 -25.22 20.41
N LYS A 476 -4.75 -24.06 20.50
CA LYS A 476 -5.36 -22.85 21.06
C LYS A 476 -6.62 -22.45 20.27
N TRP A 477 -6.55 -22.50 18.94
CA TRP A 477 -7.64 -22.19 18.04
C TRP A 477 -8.86 -23.07 18.28
N ARG A 478 -8.67 -24.39 18.41
CA ARG A 478 -9.74 -25.33 18.76
C ARG A 478 -10.38 -25.01 20.13
N ARG A 479 -9.59 -24.62 21.13
CA ARG A 479 -10.12 -24.18 22.43
C ARG A 479 -10.95 -22.91 22.29
N LEU A 480 -10.49 -21.95 21.50
CA LEU A 480 -11.23 -20.71 21.20
C LEU A 480 -12.54 -21.02 20.47
N TYR A 481 -12.55 -21.97 19.53
CA TYR A 481 -13.76 -22.45 18.86
C TYR A 481 -14.79 -22.95 19.88
N TYR A 482 -14.43 -23.90 20.74
CA TYR A 482 -15.37 -24.44 21.73
C TYR A 482 -15.84 -23.36 22.72
N LEU A 483 -14.93 -22.49 23.18
CA LEU A 483 -15.30 -21.35 24.02
C LEU A 483 -16.32 -20.44 23.33
N HIS A 484 -16.11 -20.15 22.04
CA HIS A 484 -17.03 -19.36 21.25
C HIS A 484 -18.40 -20.03 21.10
N GLN A 485 -18.45 -21.34 20.84
CA GLN A 485 -19.71 -22.09 20.78
C GLN A 485 -20.44 -22.08 22.12
N ILE A 486 -19.73 -22.28 23.24
CA ILE A 486 -20.32 -22.22 24.59
C ILE A 486 -20.94 -20.85 24.84
N VAL A 487 -20.21 -19.77 24.57
CA VAL A 487 -20.73 -18.40 24.75
C VAL A 487 -21.93 -18.13 23.86
N ARG A 488 -21.93 -18.62 22.61
CA ARG A 488 -23.09 -18.52 21.71
C ARG A 488 -24.30 -19.26 22.25
N ILE A 489 -24.13 -20.50 22.72
CA ILE A 489 -25.20 -21.30 23.32
C ILE A 489 -25.78 -20.58 24.54
N ILE A 490 -24.93 -20.13 25.47
CA ILE A 490 -25.36 -19.37 26.65
C ILE A 490 -26.17 -18.13 26.25
N PHE A 491 -25.69 -17.38 25.25
CA PHE A 491 -26.38 -16.20 24.76
C PHE A 491 -27.76 -16.53 24.16
N PHE A 492 -27.86 -17.56 23.30
CA PHE A 492 -29.14 -17.96 22.71
C PHE A 492 -30.10 -18.53 23.74
N THR A 493 -29.62 -19.33 24.71
CA THR A 493 -30.46 -19.82 25.81
C THR A 493 -30.99 -18.67 26.67
N PHE A 494 -30.15 -17.68 26.99
CA PHE A 494 -30.58 -16.49 27.72
C PHE A 494 -31.60 -15.65 26.93
N ALA A 495 -31.37 -15.46 25.63
CA ALA A 495 -32.31 -14.73 24.76
C ALA A 495 -33.67 -15.45 24.66
N LEU A 496 -33.67 -16.77 24.48
CA LEU A 496 -34.88 -17.59 24.46
C LEU A 496 -35.63 -17.51 25.81
N TYR A 497 -34.92 -17.60 26.92
CA TYR A 497 -35.49 -17.44 28.25
C TYR A 497 -36.13 -16.05 28.44
N ALA A 498 -35.44 -14.99 28.05
CA ALA A 498 -35.96 -13.62 28.15
C ALA A 498 -37.24 -13.43 27.30
N VAL A 499 -37.26 -13.94 26.07
CA VAL A 499 -38.46 -13.91 25.22
C VAL A 499 -39.60 -14.70 25.85
N TRP A 500 -39.33 -15.91 26.35
CA TRP A 500 -40.34 -16.73 27.03
C TRP A 500 -40.90 -16.03 28.26
N SER A 501 -40.06 -15.42 29.10
CA SER A 501 -40.51 -14.66 30.28
C SER A 501 -41.36 -13.45 29.91
N ILE A 502 -41.04 -12.73 28.84
CA ILE A 502 -41.86 -11.62 28.35
C ILE A 502 -43.21 -12.13 27.85
N LEU A 503 -43.23 -13.21 27.07
CA LEU A 503 -44.48 -13.81 26.59
C LEU A 503 -45.34 -14.34 27.74
N ALA A 504 -44.74 -15.00 28.73
CA ALA A 504 -45.43 -15.49 29.93
C ALA A 504 -45.94 -14.38 30.86
N LEU A 505 -45.47 -13.14 30.71
CA LEU A 505 -46.01 -11.96 31.41
C LEU A 505 -47.16 -11.30 30.65
N ILE A 506 -47.27 -11.56 29.34
CA ILE A 506 -48.29 -10.98 28.44
C ILE A 506 -49.49 -11.94 28.28
N CYS A 507 -49.25 -13.25 28.34
CA CYS A 507 -50.28 -14.29 28.45
C CYS A 507 -50.71 -14.49 29.89
#